data_AF-A0A959HZZ3-F1
#
_entry.id   AF-A0A959HZZ3-F1
#
_cell.length_a   1.000
_cell.length_b   1.000
_cell.length_c   1.000
_cell.angle_alpha   90.00
_cell.angle_beta   90.00
_cell.angle_gamma   90.00
#
_symmetry.space_group_name_H-M   'P 1'
#
loop_
_entity.id
_entity.type
_entity.pdbx_description
1 polymer ?
#
loop_
_entity_poly.entity_id
_entity_poly.type
_entity_poly.pdbx_seq_one_letter_code
_entity_poly.pdbx_strand_id
1 'polypeptide(L)'
;MPALSAIAFDADDTLWHNERFFRLTHDHFSDLLSDYAGRDHLEERLLEAERRNVGRYGFGIKGFVLSMIETALEVTDNRVPGAVIGEIVAAGREMLTHPIELLPHAEAVLAQLKGR
;
A
#
# COMPACT_ATOMS: atom_id res chain seq x y z
N MET A 1 -14.72 -19.07 33.59
CA MET A 1 -13.89 -18.22 32.71
C MET A 1 -14.29 -16.77 32.97
N PRO A 2 -13.34 -15.83 33.08
CA PRO A 2 -13.70 -14.40 33.15
C PRO A 2 -14.45 -13.99 31.88
N ALA A 3 -15.41 -13.07 32.00
CA ALA A 3 -16.12 -12.52 30.85
C ALA A 3 -15.17 -11.69 29.98
N LEU A 4 -15.34 -11.75 28.66
CA LEU A 4 -14.64 -10.87 27.72
C LEU A 4 -15.07 -9.42 27.99
N SER A 5 -14.09 -8.52 28.17
CA SER A 5 -14.34 -7.09 28.41
C SER A 5 -14.03 -6.21 27.21
N ALA A 6 -13.37 -6.76 26.18
CA ALA A 6 -12.99 -6.04 24.97
C ALA A 6 -12.88 -7.00 23.78
N ILE A 7 -13.19 -6.48 22.59
CA ILE A 7 -12.97 -7.13 21.30
C ILE A 7 -12.23 -6.13 20.42
N ALA A 8 -11.03 -6.49 19.96
CA ALA A 8 -10.27 -5.68 19.01
C ALA A 8 -10.54 -6.17 17.59
N PHE A 9 -10.78 -5.24 16.68
CA PHE A 9 -10.90 -5.50 15.26
C PHE A 9 -9.68 -4.91 14.58
N ASP A 10 -9.02 -5.71 13.75
CA ASP A 10 -8.18 -5.16 12.70
C ASP A 10 -9.05 -4.41 11.68
N ALA A 11 -8.44 -3.54 10.88
CA ALA A 11 -9.16 -2.60 10.04
C ALA A 11 -9.03 -2.95 8.56
N ASP A 12 -7.82 -2.83 8.01
CA ASP A 12 -7.53 -3.09 6.60
C ASP A 12 -7.75 -4.58 6.28
N ASP A 13 -8.52 -4.86 5.22
CA ASP A 13 -8.93 -6.20 4.78
C ASP A 13 -9.64 -7.06 5.84
N THR A 14 -10.13 -6.43 6.91
CA THR A 14 -10.99 -7.01 7.96
C THR A 14 -12.33 -6.28 8.08
N LEU A 15 -12.33 -4.94 8.04
CA LEU A 15 -13.54 -4.11 8.05
C LEU A 15 -13.81 -3.47 6.68
N TRP A 16 -12.77 -3.20 5.90
CA TRP A 16 -12.87 -2.63 4.55
C TRP A 16 -11.79 -3.18 3.64
N HIS A 17 -12.00 -3.08 2.33
CA HIS A 17 -11.00 -3.45 1.34
C HIS A 17 -9.80 -2.49 1.34
N ASN A 18 -8.57 -3.02 1.32
CA ASN A 18 -7.35 -2.22 1.26
C ASN A 18 -6.31 -2.78 0.25
N GLU A 19 -5.97 -4.07 0.32
CA GLU A 19 -4.90 -4.68 -0.49
C GLU A 19 -5.10 -4.54 -2.02
N ARG A 20 -6.35 -4.48 -2.49
CA ARG A 20 -6.65 -4.30 -3.91
C ARG A 20 -5.98 -3.06 -4.49
N PHE A 21 -5.88 -1.98 -3.72
CA PHE A 21 -5.31 -0.70 -4.16
C PHE A 21 -3.79 -0.73 -4.16
N PHE A 22 -3.19 -1.42 -3.18
CA PHE A 22 -1.75 -1.67 -3.17
C PHE A 22 -1.33 -2.46 -4.40
N ARG A 23 -2.06 -3.53 -4.74
CA ARG A 23 -1.79 -4.33 -5.94
C ARG A 23 -1.94 -3.54 -7.24
N LEU A 24 -3.01 -2.75 -7.39
CA LEU A 24 -3.19 -1.90 -8.57
C LEU A 24 -2.05 -0.87 -8.72
N THR A 25 -1.57 -0.33 -7.59
CA THR A 25 -0.45 0.62 -7.59
C THR A 25 0.88 -0.07 -7.93
N HIS A 26 1.10 -1.30 -7.45
CA HIS A 26 2.23 -2.15 -7.84
C HIS A 26 2.25 -2.44 -9.35
N ASP A 27 1.10 -2.79 -9.91
CA ASP A 27 0.94 -3.04 -11.35
C ASP A 27 1.30 -1.79 -12.14
N HIS A 28 0.72 -0.66 -11.75
CA HIS A 28 1.00 0.63 -12.39
C HIS A 28 2.47 1.05 -12.27
N PHE A 29 3.09 0.85 -11.11
CA PHE A 29 4.52 1.10 -10.91
C PHE A 29 5.39 0.25 -11.85
N SER A 30 5.02 -1.01 -12.04
CA SER A 30 5.73 -1.92 -12.94
C SER A 30 5.60 -1.47 -14.40
N ASP A 31 4.41 -1.02 -14.81
CA ASP A 31 4.17 -0.51 -16.15
C ASP A 31 4.99 0.77 -16.41
N LEU A 32 5.04 1.69 -15.45
CA LEU A 32 5.81 2.95 -15.54
C LEU A 32 7.32 2.72 -15.78
N LEU A 33 7.85 1.59 -15.33
CA LEU A 33 9.29 1.26 -15.41
C LEU A 33 9.59 0.07 -16.34
N SER A 34 8.62 -0.35 -17.15
CA SER A 34 8.73 -1.51 -18.03
C SER A 34 9.86 -1.42 -19.07
N ASP A 35 10.24 -0.20 -19.48
CA ASP A 35 11.39 0.05 -20.36
C ASP A 35 12.76 -0.15 -19.67
N TYR A 36 12.79 -0.20 -18.34
CA TYR A 36 14.02 -0.26 -17.54
C TYR A 36 14.28 -1.65 -16.96
N ALA A 37 13.22 -2.35 -16.55
CA ALA A 37 13.34 -3.69 -15.95
C ALA A 37 12.05 -4.51 -16.14
N GLY A 38 12.18 -5.83 -16.10
CA GLY A 38 11.04 -6.74 -16.10
C GLY A 38 10.24 -6.66 -14.79
N ARG A 39 8.94 -6.95 -14.88
CA ARG A 39 7.98 -6.88 -13.76
C ARG A 39 8.45 -7.64 -12.51
N ASP A 40 8.87 -8.89 -12.65
CA ASP A 40 9.32 -9.71 -11.52
C ASP A 40 10.53 -9.09 -10.80
N HIS A 41 11.45 -8.47 -11.57
CA HIS A 41 12.59 -7.78 -10.98
C HIS A 41 12.17 -6.49 -10.27
N LEU A 42 11.24 -5.71 -10.86
CA LEU A 42 10.71 -4.50 -10.23
C LEU A 42 9.98 -4.80 -8.91
N GLU A 43 9.18 -5.87 -8.87
CA GLU A 43 8.50 -6.33 -7.66
C GLU A 43 9.51 -6.74 -6.57
N GLU A 44 10.53 -7.51 -6.93
CA GLU A 44 11.60 -7.90 -6.01
C GLU A 44 12.32 -6.67 -5.43
N ARG A 45 12.73 -5.74 -6.30
CA ARG A 45 13.47 -4.53 -5.89
C ARG A 45 12.62 -3.60 -5.03
N LEU A 46 11.33 -3.48 -5.31
CA LEU A 46 10.41 -2.69 -4.49
C LEU A 46 10.23 -3.33 -3.10
N LEU A 47 10.02 -4.64 -3.03
CA LEU A 47 9.92 -5.36 -1.75
C LEU A 47 11.20 -5.24 -0.92
N GLU A 48 12.37 -5.30 -1.55
CA GLU A 48 13.66 -5.06 -0.87
C GLU A 48 13.76 -3.64 -0.29
N ALA A 49 13.33 -2.63 -1.06
CA ALA A 49 13.30 -1.25 -0.59
C ALA A 49 12.33 -1.06 0.58
N GLU A 50 11.12 -1.61 0.49
CA GLU A 50 10.13 -1.56 1.58
C GLU A 50 10.65 -2.21 2.86
N ARG A 51 11.26 -3.40 2.76
CA ARG A 51 11.85 -4.10 3.92
C ARG A 51 12.98 -3.30 4.55
N ARG A 52 13.83 -2.67 3.74
CA ARG A 52 14.91 -1.80 4.23
C ARG A 52 14.35 -0.55 4.92
N ASN A 53 13.22 -0.02 4.41
CA ASN A 53 12.67 1.26 4.83
C ASN A 53 11.62 1.18 5.93
N VAL A 54 11.02 0.01 6.20
CA VAL A 54 9.95 -0.16 7.20
C VAL A 54 10.37 0.32 8.59
N GLY A 55 11.63 0.11 8.97
CA GLY A 55 12.15 0.59 10.26
C GLY A 55 12.27 2.11 10.37
N ARG A 56 12.30 2.83 9.23
CA ARG A 56 12.44 4.29 9.16
C ARG A 56 11.11 5.00 8.91
N TYR A 57 10.32 4.50 7.96
CA TYR A 57 9.07 5.14 7.54
C TYR A 57 7.82 4.52 8.18
N GLY A 58 7.96 3.34 8.79
CA GLY A 58 6.82 2.55 9.24
C GLY A 58 6.04 1.94 8.07
N PHE A 59 4.87 1.39 8.39
CA PHE A 59 3.93 0.86 7.41
C PHE A 59 3.05 1.96 6.82
N GLY A 60 2.52 1.71 5.62
CA GLY A 60 1.49 2.53 4.98
C GLY A 60 1.98 3.30 3.75
N ILE A 61 1.03 3.98 3.11
CA ILE A 61 1.16 4.53 1.76
C ILE A 61 2.35 5.48 1.60
N LYS A 62 2.64 6.33 2.59
CA LYS A 62 3.74 7.30 2.47
C LYS A 62 5.11 6.61 2.40
N GLY A 63 5.32 5.59 3.23
CA GLY A 63 6.54 4.78 3.20
C GLY A 63 6.66 4.01 1.88
N PHE A 64 5.54 3.45 1.42
CA PHE A 64 5.44 2.77 0.13
C PHE A 64 5.83 3.67 -1.04
N VAL A 65 5.30 4.90 -1.11
CA VAL A 65 5.63 5.87 -2.16
C VAL A 65 7.10 6.28 -2.14
N LEU A 66 7.68 6.49 -0.95
CA LEU A 66 9.11 6.78 -0.84
C LEU A 66 9.95 5.60 -1.33
N SER A 67 9.58 4.36 -0.99
CA SER A 67 10.23 3.16 -1.52
C SER A 67 10.10 3.05 -3.04
N MET A 68 8.93 3.33 -3.63
CA MET A 68 8.76 3.36 -5.10
C MET A 68 9.70 4.37 -5.77
N ILE A 69 9.85 5.57 -5.20
CA ILE A 69 10.77 6.59 -5.73
C ILE A 69 12.23 6.13 -5.63
N GLU A 70 12.63 5.57 -4.49
CA GLU A 70 13.98 5.02 -4.29
C GLU A 70 14.26 3.87 -5.28
N THR A 71 13.33 2.92 -5.42
CA THR A 71 13.43 1.82 -6.38
C THR A 71 13.54 2.35 -7.81
N ALA A 72 12.72 3.33 -8.20
CA ALA A 72 12.79 3.94 -9.53
C ALA A 72 14.15 4.58 -9.80
N LEU A 73 14.73 5.29 -8.82
CA LEU A 73 16.06 5.86 -8.93
C LEU A 73 17.13 4.77 -9.08
N GLU A 74 17.05 3.69 -8.29
CA GLU A 74 18.01 2.58 -8.31
C GLU A 74 17.99 1.81 -9.65
N VAL A 75 16.81 1.36 -10.10
CA VAL A 75 16.69 0.51 -11.30
C VAL A 75 16.99 1.25 -12.60
N THR A 76 16.86 2.58 -12.59
CA THR A 76 17.15 3.42 -13.76
C THR A 76 18.56 4.01 -13.74
N ASP A 77 19.36 3.73 -12.72
CA ASP A 77 20.66 4.37 -12.49
C ASP A 77 20.54 5.90 -12.49
N ASN A 78 19.59 6.43 -11.70
CA ASN A 78 19.25 7.84 -11.58
C ASN A 78 18.83 8.55 -12.89
N ARG A 79 18.38 7.78 -13.89
CA ARG A 79 17.90 8.32 -15.19
C ARG A 79 16.38 8.24 -15.37
N VAL A 80 15.65 7.91 -14.32
CA VAL A 80 14.18 7.96 -14.31
C VAL A 80 13.69 9.37 -14.70
N PRO A 81 12.77 9.50 -15.66
CA PRO A 81 12.22 10.80 -16.04
C PRO A 81 11.47 11.43 -14.87
N GLY A 82 11.58 12.75 -14.71
CA GLY A 82 10.83 13.47 -13.67
C GLY A 82 9.31 13.29 -13.77
N ALA A 83 8.78 13.05 -14.97
CA ALA A 83 7.37 12.73 -15.18
C ALA A 83 6.96 11.42 -14.49
N VAL A 84 7.80 10.38 -14.53
CA VAL A 84 7.54 9.09 -13.86
C VAL A 84 7.50 9.28 -12.34
N ILE A 85 8.40 10.09 -11.77
CA ILE A 85 8.35 10.44 -10.35
C ILE A 85 7.04 11.18 -10.01
N GLY A 86 6.59 12.06 -10.91
CA GLY A 86 5.29 12.73 -10.79
C GLY A 86 4.11 11.76 -10.73
N GLU A 87 4.08 10.76 -11.62
CA GLU A 87 3.08 9.68 -11.66
C GLU A 87 3.08 8.86 -10.36
N ILE A 88 4.27 8.47 -9.85
CA ILE A 88 4.40 7.73 -8.59
C ILE A 88 3.80 8.52 -7.41
N VAL A 89 4.08 9.83 -7.34
CA VAL A 89 3.53 10.70 -6.30
C VAL A 89 2.02 10.87 -6.46
N ALA A 90 1.51 10.96 -7.70
CA ALA A 90 0.09 11.05 -7.98
C ALA A 90 -0.65 9.78 -7.54
N ALA A 91 -0.13 8.59 -7.88
CA ALA A 91 -0.69 7.31 -7.45
C ALA A 91 -0.75 7.21 -5.92
N GLY A 92 0.33 7.61 -5.22
CA GLY A 92 0.33 7.67 -3.76
C GLY A 92 -0.74 8.59 -3.15
N ARG A 93 -1.03 9.73 -3.80
CA ARG A 93 -2.11 10.64 -3.36
C ARG A 93 -3.48 10.03 -3.61
N GLU A 94 -3.66 9.35 -4.73
CA GLU A 94 -4.90 8.65 -5.05
C GLU A 94 -5.20 7.59 -3.98
N MET A 95 -4.21 6.77 -3.62
CA MET A 95 -4.32 5.78 -2.53
C MET A 95 -4.78 6.42 -1.21
N LEU A 96 -4.27 7.60 -0.85
CA LEU A 96 -4.62 8.30 0.40
C LEU A 96 -6.06 8.84 0.40
N THR A 97 -6.65 9.05 -0.76
CA THR A 97 -8.00 9.61 -0.92
C THR A 97 -9.03 8.57 -1.38
N HIS A 98 -8.61 7.31 -1.51
CA HIS A 98 -9.49 6.27 -2.03
C HIS A 98 -10.70 6.06 -1.10
N PRO A 99 -11.92 5.95 -1.63
CA PRO A 99 -13.11 5.72 -0.81
C PRO A 99 -13.01 4.40 -0.05
N ILE A 100 -13.42 4.42 1.22
CA ILE A 100 -13.52 3.21 2.03
C ILE A 100 -14.71 2.38 1.56
N GLU A 101 -14.44 1.17 1.06
CA GLU A 101 -15.44 0.17 0.72
C GLU A 101 -15.49 -0.89 1.84
N LEU A 102 -16.57 -0.91 2.61
CA LEU A 102 -16.74 -1.86 3.72
C LEU A 102 -16.85 -3.30 3.22
N LEU A 103 -16.28 -4.24 3.97
CA LEU A 103 -16.51 -5.66 3.74
C LEU A 103 -17.96 -6.05 4.10
N PRO A 104 -18.51 -7.09 3.45
CA PRO A 104 -19.83 -7.60 3.78
C PRO A 104 -19.98 -7.85 5.28
N HIS A 105 -21.09 -7.37 5.85
CA HIS A 105 -21.45 -7.54 7.26
C HIS A 105 -20.57 -6.82 8.29
N ALA A 106 -19.49 -6.13 7.91
CA ALA A 106 -18.62 -5.42 8.86
C ALA A 106 -19.40 -4.45 9.76
N GLU A 107 -20.22 -3.58 9.16
CA GLU A 107 -21.07 -2.64 9.90
C GLU A 107 -22.08 -3.36 10.81
N ALA A 108 -22.74 -4.40 10.30
CA ALA A 108 -23.75 -5.15 11.04
C ALA A 108 -23.17 -5.83 12.29
N VAL A 109 -21.98 -6.42 12.17
CA VAL A 109 -21.26 -7.06 13.28
C VAL A 109 -20.87 -6.03 14.34
N LEU A 110 -20.32 -4.89 13.92
CA LEU A 110 -19.95 -3.81 14.85
C LEU A 110 -21.18 -3.25 15.57
N ALA A 111 -22.29 -3.07 14.87
CA ALA A 111 -23.55 -2.63 15.47
C ALA A 111 -24.09 -3.63 16.51
N GLN A 112 -23.97 -4.93 16.26
CA GLN A 112 -24.42 -5.98 17.17
C GLN A 112 -23.58 -6.08 18.45
N LEU A 113 -22.27 -5.82 18.34
CA LEU A 113 -21.32 -5.96 19.45
C LEU A 113 -21.17 -4.68 20.28
N LYS A 114 -21.59 -3.53 19.74
CA LYS A 114 -21.53 -2.24 20.45
C LYS A 114 -22.30 -2.30 21.78
N GLY A 115 -21.60 -2.09 22.89
CA GLY A 115 -22.18 -2.04 24.23
C GLY A 115 -22.43 -3.41 24.88
N ARG A 116 -21.91 -4.49 24.29
CA ARG A 116 -21.79 -5.81 24.91
C ARG A 116 -20.45 -5.95 25.61
#